data_AF-A0A7X5USG6-F1
#
_entry.id   AF-A0A7X5USG6-F1
#
_cell.length_a   1.000
_cell.length_b   1.000
_cell.length_c   1.000
_cell.angle_alpha   90.00
_cell.angle_beta   90.00
_cell.angle_gamma   90.00
#
_symmetry.space_group_name_H-M   'P 1'
#
loop_
_entity.id
_entity.type
_entity.pdbx_description
1 polymer ?
#
loop_
_entity_poly.entity_id
_entity_poly.type
_entity_poly.pdbx_seq_one_letter_code
_entity_poly.pdbx_strand_id
1 'polypeptide(L)' 'MVTESGDLQRMTMAELAREAHRVGIANVQHMSTQELIEAIEQQRETNALQPLEPPPRENWSEDTSMPRGWENFPG' A
#
# COMPACT_ATOMS: atom_id res chain seq x y z
N MET A 1 -18.67 -8.30 22.36
CA MET A 1 -18.13 -7.81 21.08
C MET A 1 -16.64 -7.69 21.28
N VAL A 2 -15.84 -8.56 20.67
CA VAL A 2 -14.38 -8.39 20.63
C VAL A 2 -14.13 -7.39 19.52
N THR A 3 -13.66 -6.20 19.87
CA THR A 3 -13.27 -5.20 18.87
C THR A 3 -11.96 -5.69 18.23
N GLU A 4 -11.82 -5.57 16.90
CA GLU A 4 -10.59 -6.01 16.19
C GLU A 4 -9.32 -5.36 16.77
N SER A 5 -9.43 -4.15 17.29
CA SER A 5 -8.38 -3.46 18.06
C SER A 5 -7.91 -4.25 19.29
N GLY A 6 -8.84 -4.91 19.97
CA GLY A 6 -8.56 -5.77 21.12
C GLY A 6 -7.80 -7.04 20.74
N ASP A 7 -7.89 -7.48 19.49
CA ASP A 7 -7.11 -8.60 18.98
C ASP A 7 -5.68 -8.17 18.62
N LEU A 8 -5.51 -6.99 18.00
CA LEU A 8 -4.18 -6.43 17.72
C LEU A 8 -3.38 -6.16 19.01
N GLN A 9 -4.04 -5.67 20.07
CA GLN A 9 -3.40 -5.44 21.37
C GLN A 9 -2.89 -6.71 22.06
N ARG A 10 -3.39 -7.90 21.66
CA ARG A 10 -2.94 -9.20 22.20
C ARG A 10 -1.83 -9.83 21.39
N MET A 11 -1.54 -9.30 20.20
CA MET A 11 -0.50 -9.80 19.32
C MET A 11 0.88 -9.41 19.84
N THR A 12 1.82 -10.33 19.69
CA THR A 12 3.25 -10.04 19.83
C THR A 12 3.72 -9.10 18.73
N MET A 13 4.86 -8.44 18.94
CA MET A 13 5.42 -7.52 17.94
C MET A 13 5.74 -8.21 16.61
N ALA A 14 6.12 -9.50 16.64
CA ALA A 14 6.33 -10.30 15.44
C ALA A 14 5.02 -10.63 14.71
N GLU A 15 3.92 -10.81 15.43
CA GLU A 15 2.59 -11.00 14.85
C GLU A 15 2.07 -9.71 14.22
N LEU A 16 2.23 -8.58 14.90
CA LEU A 16 1.89 -7.26 14.36
C LEU A 16 2.69 -6.96 13.10
N ALA A 17 4.00 -7.25 13.06
CA ALA A 17 4.81 -7.07 11.86
C ALA A 17 4.30 -7.91 10.68
N ARG A 18 3.93 -9.17 10.92
CA ARG A 18 3.32 -10.04 9.88
C ARG A 18 1.98 -9.50 9.41
N GLU A 19 1.16 -8.99 10.32
CA GLU A 19 -0.13 -8.40 10.00
C GLU A 19 0.04 -7.14 9.15
N ALA A 20 0.96 -6.25 9.53
CA ALA A 20 1.33 -5.04 8.82
C ALA A 20 1.72 -5.35 7.37
N HIS A 21 2.59 -6.34 7.14
CA HIS A 21 2.94 -6.77 5.80
C HIS A 21 1.74 -7.33 5.01
N ARG A 22 0.82 -8.04 5.66
CA ARG A 22 -0.39 -8.57 5.01
C ARG A 22 -1.30 -7.45 4.52
N VAL A 23 -1.42 -6.38 5.29
CA VAL A 23 -2.28 -5.23 4.94
C VAL A 23 -1.58 -4.20 4.05
N GLY A 24 -0.28 -4.35 3.79
CA GLY A 24 0.47 -3.53 2.83
C GLY A 24 1.48 -2.55 3.44
N ILE A 25 1.76 -2.63 4.74
CA ILE A 25 2.73 -1.78 5.43
C ILE A 25 4.13 -2.44 5.37
N ALA A 26 5.09 -1.78 4.71
CA ALA A 26 6.44 -2.32 4.52
C ALA A 26 7.42 -1.97 5.66
N ASN A 27 7.32 -0.78 6.24
CA ASN A 27 8.34 -0.22 7.14
C ASN A 27 7.88 -0.23 8.60
N VAL A 28 8.03 -1.37 9.28
CA VAL A 28 7.62 -1.56 10.69
C VAL A 28 8.75 -1.38 11.70
N GLN A 29 10.01 -1.34 11.25
CA GLN A 29 11.21 -1.46 12.11
C GLN A 29 11.44 -0.27 13.03
N HIS A 30 10.86 0.89 12.72
CA HIS A 30 11.02 2.13 13.48
C HIS A 30 9.77 2.52 14.28
N MET A 31 8.71 1.73 14.20
CA MET A 31 7.44 2.02 14.86
C MET A 31 7.42 1.41 16.26
N SER A 32 6.92 2.17 17.23
CA SER A 32 6.49 1.59 18.50
C SER A 32 5.32 0.62 18.28
N THR A 33 5.09 -0.26 19.26
CA THR A 33 3.97 -1.21 19.20
C THR A 33 2.62 -0.51 19.01
N GLN A 34 2.40 0.61 19.69
CA GLN A 34 1.14 1.35 19.56
C GLN A 34 1.00 2.00 18.18
N GLU A 35 2.06 2.65 17.68
CA GLU A 35 2.07 3.23 16.33
C GLU A 35 1.82 2.16 15.25
N LEU A 36 2.37 0.96 15.43
CA LEU A 36 2.14 -0.14 14.50
C LEU A 36 0.69 -0.64 14.52
N ILE A 37 0.05 -0.71 15.70
CA ILE A 37 -1.36 -1.08 15.81
C ILE A 37 -2.24 -0.06 15.09
N GLU A 38 -2.04 1.24 15.36
CA GLU A 38 -2.80 2.32 14.73
C GLU A 38 -2.61 2.32 13.21
N ALA A 39 -1.38 2.11 12.73
CA ALA A 39 -1.09 2.02 11.30
C ALA A 39 -1.80 0.83 10.64
N ILE A 40 -1.83 -0.35 11.29
CA ILE A 40 -2.55 -1.53 10.78
C ILE A 40 -4.05 -1.25 10.69
N GLU A 41 -4.65 -0.62 11.71
CA GLU A 41 -6.07 -0.27 11.70
C GLU A 41 -6.41 0.68 10.56
N GLN A 42 -5.64 1.76 10.41
CA GLN A 42 -5.83 2.74 9.34
C GLN A 42 -5.67 2.11 7.94
N GLN A 43 -4.68 1.23 7.76
CA GLN A 43 -4.47 0.57 6.47
C GLN A 43 -5.61 -0.41 6.17
N ARG A 44 -6.13 -1.13 7.17
CA ARG A 44 -7.31 -1.99 6.99
C ARG A 44 -8.53 -1.19 6.57
N GLU A 45 -8.80 -0.07 7.24
CA GLU A 45 -9.91 0.82 6.89
C GLU A 45 -9.74 1.36 5.46
N THR A 46 -8.53 1.79 5.11
CA THR A 46 -8.20 2.24 3.75
C THR A 46 -8.45 1.15 2.71
N ASN A 47 -7.98 -0.07 2.96
CA ASN A 47 -8.18 -1.23 2.07
C ASN A 47 -9.66 -1.65 1.97
N ALA A 48 -10.45 -1.46 3.04
CA ALA A 48 -11.88 -1.74 3.04
C ALA A 48 -12.67 -0.74 2.18
N LEU A 49 -12.21 0.52 2.14
CA LEU A 49 -12.82 1.59 1.33
C LEU A 49 -12.32 1.57 -0.13
N GLN A 50 -11.11 1.09 -0.35
CA GLN A 50 -10.47 0.97 -1.66
C GLN A 50 -10.24 -0.51 -1.99
N PRO A 51 -11.24 -1.22 -2.55
CA PRO A 51 -10.95 -2.52 -3.15
C PRO A 51 -9.88 -2.28 -4.21
N LEU A 52 -8.70 -2.88 -4.04
CA LEU A 52 -7.61 -2.82 -5.02
C LEU A 52 -8.19 -3.19 -6.39
N GLU A 53 -8.46 -2.19 -7.23
CA GLU A 53 -8.56 -2.45 -8.66
C GLU A 53 -7.18 -3.00 -9.05
N PRO A 54 -7.09 -4.16 -9.72
CA PRO A 54 -5.82 -4.62 -10.23
C PRO A 54 -5.22 -3.48 -11.05
N PRO A 55 -3.89 -3.25 -10.98
CA PRO A 55 -3.28 -2.18 -11.75
C PRO A 55 -3.76 -2.32 -13.19
N PRO A 56 -4.18 -1.22 -13.85
CA PRO A 56 -4.57 -1.31 -15.25
C PRO A 56 -3.42 -2.03 -15.94
N ARG A 57 -3.71 -3.16 -16.59
CA ARG A 57 -2.73 -3.80 -17.47
C ARG A 57 -2.27 -2.68 -18.39
N GLU A 58 -1.06 -2.19 -18.19
CA GLU A 58 -0.45 -1.24 -19.09
C GLU A 58 -0.35 -1.98 -20.41
N ASN A 59 -1.36 -1.76 -21.25
CA ASN A 59 -1.28 -2.03 -22.66
C ASN A 59 -0.30 -0.98 -23.16
N TRP A 60 1.00 -1.26 -23.03
CA TRP A 60 2.07 -0.62 -23.78
C TRP A 60 1.78 -0.91 -25.26
N SER A 61 0.76 -0.27 -25.81
CA SER A 61 0.65 -0.06 -27.24
C SER A 61 1.75 0.92 -27.56
N GLU A 62 2.80 0.36 -28.12
CA GLU A 62 3.97 0.96 -28.69
C GLU A 62 3.58 1.92 -29.83
N ASP A 63 2.78 2.94 -29.55
CA ASP A 63 2.60 4.07 -30.47
C ASP A 63 3.81 4.97 -30.26
N THR A 64 4.91 4.58 -30.91
CA THR A 64 6.15 5.34 -31.08
C THR A 64 5.94 6.55 -32.00
N SER A 65 4.80 7.24 -31.88
CA SER A 65 4.64 8.57 -32.48
C SER A 65 5.27 9.57 -31.54
N MET A 66 6.40 10.13 -31.96
CA MET A 66 7.03 11.26 -31.28
C MET A 66 5.98 12.32 -30.91
N PRO A 67 6.03 12.92 -29.71
CA PRO A 67 5.11 13.99 -29.33
C PRO A 67 5.22 15.15 -30.34
N ARG A 68 4.06 15.59 -30.86
CA ARG A 68 4.00 16.68 -31.85
C ARG A 68 4.73 17.91 -31.32
N GLY A 69 5.72 18.40 -32.07
CA GLY A 69 6.60 19.51 -31.68
C GLY A 69 8.09 19.16 -31.59
N TRP A 70 8.44 17.87 -31.55
CA TRP A 70 9.85 17.42 -31.59
C TRP A 70 10.40 17.23 -33.02
N GLU A 71 9.59 17.52 -34.05
CA GLU A 71 9.95 17.40 -35.46
C GLU A 71 10.98 18.44 -35.94
N ASN A 72 11.30 19.47 -35.13
CA ASN A 72 12.13 20.61 -35.54
C ASN A 72 13.40 20.82 -34.70
N PHE A 73 13.88 19.82 -33.97
CA PHE A 73 15.17 19.90 -33.28
C PHE A 73 16.29 19.32 -34.16
N PRO A 74 17.10 20.15 -34.86
CA PRO A 74 18.35 19.69 -35.45
C PRO A 74 19.40 19.53 -34.34
N GLY A 75 20.00 18.34 -34.26
CA GLY A 75 21.21 18.08 -33.48
C GLY A 75 22.47 18.62 -34.12
#